data_AF-A0A833JU64-F1
#
_entry.id   AF-A0A833JU64-F1
#
_cell.length_a   1.000
_cell.length_b   1.000
_cell.length_c   1.000
_cell.angle_alpha   90.00
_cell.angle_beta   90.00
_cell.angle_gamma   90.00
#
_symmetry.space_group_name_H-M   'P 1'
#
loop_
_entity.id
_entity.type
_entity.pdbx_description
1 polymer ?
#
loop_
_entity_poly.entity_id
_entity_poly.type
_entity_poly.pdbx_seq_one_letter_code
_entity_poly.pdbx_strand_id
1 'polypeptide(L)'
;MANKKSITGKKIQLRNVRLSFPTLHKADVPKGYDNAEPKFSANFLLDPKDDLNKASIKECNAEIKRLIKEAWGTPPPKMKPIECFGKGEMFTNSATKQPYDGYEGMYAVSANNKKRPNCYDRDKSQLIPDEVEQKLYAGCYVDAIVNFWIQDNQYGEAVRCSLQGVRFRADGEEFGAGGASADDFDDLDDGELSDSLDDDFDDLDEEDDDLGLD
;
A
#
# COMPACT_ATOMS: atom_id res chain seq x y z
N MET A 1 29.18 -15.72 20.32
CA MET A 1 27.84 -15.63 19.70
C MET A 1 27.47 -14.16 19.64
N ALA A 2 27.36 -13.57 18.45
CA ALA A 2 26.96 -12.17 18.31
C ALA A 2 25.51 -12.03 18.82
N ASN A 3 25.30 -11.10 19.74
CA ASN A 3 24.00 -10.88 20.35
C ASN A 3 23.08 -10.25 19.29
N LYS A 4 22.14 -11.03 18.74
CA LYS A 4 21.17 -10.57 17.74
C LYS A 4 20.36 -9.41 18.31
N LYS A 5 20.69 -8.18 17.92
CA LYS A 5 20.12 -6.96 18.49
C LYS A 5 19.34 -6.23 17.41
N SER A 6 18.02 -6.38 17.41
CA SER A 6 17.18 -5.49 16.63
C SER A 6 17.27 -4.09 17.26
N ILE A 7 17.69 -3.11 16.47
CA ILE A 7 17.86 -1.72 16.91
C ILE A 7 16.85 -0.86 16.15
N THR A 8 16.08 -0.07 16.88
CA THR A 8 15.08 0.83 16.30
C THR A 8 15.61 2.26 16.29
N GLY A 9 15.55 2.91 15.15
CA GLY A 9 15.95 4.30 14.97
C GLY A 9 14.91 5.31 15.45
N LYS A 10 15.27 6.58 15.36
CA LYS A 10 14.36 7.69 15.67
C LYS A 10 13.21 7.76 14.67
N LYS A 11 12.12 8.43 15.07
CA LYS A 11 11.05 8.83 14.16
C LYS A 11 11.57 9.95 13.23
N ILE A 12 11.37 9.77 11.93
CA ILE A 12 11.65 10.75 10.89
C ILE A 12 10.31 11.20 10.32
N GLN A 13 10.15 12.51 10.19
CA GLN A 13 8.99 13.10 9.54
C GLN A 13 9.33 13.40 8.08
N LEU A 14 8.74 12.64 7.17
CA LEU A 14 8.76 12.94 5.75
C LEU A 14 7.68 14.00 5.50
N ARG A 15 8.05 15.11 4.86
CA ARG A 15 7.12 16.22 4.62
C ARG A 15 6.91 16.42 3.14
N ASN A 16 5.67 16.71 2.76
CA ASN A 16 5.31 16.99 1.37
C ASN A 16 5.79 15.89 0.40
N VAL A 17 5.48 14.63 0.74
CA VAL A 17 5.85 13.45 -0.05
C VAL A 17 4.63 12.93 -0.80
N ARG A 18 4.83 12.37 -2.00
CA ARG A 18 3.73 11.83 -2.80
C ARG A 18 3.43 10.39 -2.37
N LEU A 19 2.18 10.12 -2.06
CA LEU A 19 1.74 8.82 -1.54
C LEU A 19 1.59 7.80 -2.68
N SER A 20 2.08 6.58 -2.49
CA SER A 20 1.99 5.51 -3.48
C SER A 20 1.71 4.17 -2.79
N PHE A 21 0.89 3.32 -3.42
CA PHE A 21 0.44 2.03 -2.88
C PHE A 21 -0.05 2.09 -1.41
N PRO A 22 -0.99 2.99 -1.06
CA PRO A 22 -1.49 3.08 0.30
C PRO A 22 -2.36 1.87 0.67
N THR A 23 -1.93 1.15 1.70
CA THR A 23 -2.67 0.09 2.39
C THR A 23 -2.84 0.54 3.84
N LEU A 24 -3.67 1.55 4.05
CA LEU A 24 -3.80 2.27 5.33
C LEU A 24 -5.11 1.93 6.07
N HIS A 25 -6.19 1.70 5.31
CA HIS A 25 -7.50 1.32 5.84
C HIS A 25 -7.49 -0.13 6.35
N LYS A 26 -7.19 -1.11 5.50
CA LYS A 26 -7.17 -2.54 5.81
C LYS A 26 -5.79 -3.11 5.51
N ALA A 27 -5.24 -3.90 6.43
CA ALA A 27 -3.98 -4.58 6.22
C ALA A 27 -4.11 -5.59 5.08
N ASP A 28 -3.09 -5.68 4.22
CA ASP A 28 -3.09 -6.56 3.06
C ASP A 28 -1.73 -7.24 2.89
N VAL A 29 -1.71 -8.29 2.08
CA VAL A 29 -0.51 -9.03 1.70
C VAL A 29 0.04 -8.42 0.41
N PRO A 30 1.32 -7.98 0.38
CA PRO A 30 1.90 -7.46 -0.85
C PRO A 30 1.82 -8.50 -1.98
N LYS A 31 1.44 -8.06 -3.19
CA LYS A 31 1.33 -8.94 -4.37
C LYS A 31 2.65 -9.69 -4.61
N GLY A 32 2.55 -11.01 -4.79
CA GLY A 32 3.71 -11.90 -5.00
C GLY A 32 4.29 -12.54 -3.72
N TYR A 33 3.60 -12.42 -2.58
CA TYR A 33 4.00 -13.04 -1.32
C TYR A 33 2.85 -13.87 -0.72
N ASP A 34 2.55 -15.03 -1.30
CA ASP A 34 1.36 -15.86 -0.96
C ASP A 34 1.29 -16.38 0.50
N ASN A 35 2.32 -16.18 1.31
CA ASN A 35 2.40 -16.60 2.71
C ASN A 35 2.87 -15.49 3.68
N ALA A 36 2.81 -14.22 3.28
CA ALA A 36 3.15 -13.12 4.17
C ALA A 36 1.94 -12.71 5.03
N GLU A 37 2.20 -12.35 6.29
CA GLU A 37 1.16 -11.78 7.15
C GLU A 37 0.69 -10.43 6.59
N PRO A 38 -0.63 -10.15 6.60
CA PRO A 38 -1.16 -8.85 6.19
C PRO A 38 -0.57 -7.70 7.01
N LYS A 39 -0.21 -6.61 6.33
CA LYS A 39 0.35 -5.41 6.96
C LYS A 39 -0.27 -4.15 6.38
N PHE A 40 -0.20 -3.09 7.18
CA PHE A 40 -0.38 -1.74 6.69
C PHE A 40 0.92 -1.29 6.04
N SER A 41 0.83 -0.63 4.89
CA SER A 41 2.01 -0.20 4.15
C SER A 41 1.72 1.00 3.27
N ALA A 42 2.77 1.74 2.93
CA ALA A 42 2.75 2.77 1.92
C ALA A 42 4.16 3.05 1.43
N ASN A 43 4.25 3.52 0.19
CA ASN A 43 5.45 4.12 -0.35
C ASN A 43 5.30 5.65 -0.37
N PHE A 44 6.40 6.34 -0.14
CA PHE A 44 6.48 7.79 -0.12
C PHE A 44 7.54 8.25 -1.10
N LEU A 45 7.13 8.94 -2.15
CA LEU A 45 8.03 9.52 -3.14
C LEU A 45 8.55 10.85 -2.64
N LEU A 46 9.86 11.04 -2.76
CA LEU A 46 10.57 12.23 -2.37
C LEU A 46 11.23 12.86 -3.58
N ASP A 47 10.84 14.08 -3.95
CA ASP A 47 11.46 14.82 -5.04
C ASP A 47 12.80 15.40 -4.58
N PRO A 48 13.96 14.96 -5.14
CA PRO A 48 15.25 15.51 -4.77
C PRO A 48 15.43 16.98 -5.20
N LYS A 49 14.48 17.59 -5.91
CA LYS A 49 14.46 19.01 -6.26
C LYS A 49 13.73 19.87 -5.21
N ASP A 50 12.79 19.31 -4.45
CA ASP A 50 12.09 19.99 -3.36
C ASP A 50 12.96 20.05 -2.07
N ASP A 51 13.01 21.20 -1.41
CA ASP A 51 13.92 21.41 -0.28
C ASP A 51 13.50 20.66 1.00
N LEU A 52 12.21 20.46 1.24
CA LEU A 52 11.73 19.64 2.35
C LEU A 52 12.12 18.18 2.14
N ASN A 53 11.97 17.72 0.90
CA ASN A 53 12.27 16.35 0.49
C ASN A 53 13.78 16.09 0.52
N LYS A 54 14.61 17.01 0.04
CA LYS A 54 16.09 16.96 0.19
C LYS A 54 16.51 16.78 1.65
N ALA A 55 15.89 17.52 2.57
CA ALA A 55 16.17 17.41 3.99
C ALA A 55 15.79 16.02 4.53
N SER A 56 14.61 15.51 4.17
CA SER A 56 14.18 14.15 4.53
C SER A 56 15.09 13.07 3.94
N ILE A 57 15.50 13.17 2.66
CA ILE A 57 16.44 12.24 2.02
C ILE A 57 17.79 12.21 2.76
N LYS A 58 18.32 13.38 3.15
CA LYS A 58 19.55 13.49 3.92
C LYS A 58 19.40 12.84 5.30
N GLU A 59 18.28 13.08 5.97
CA GLU A 59 17.99 12.52 7.29
C GLU A 59 17.85 10.99 7.25
N CYS A 60 17.12 10.44 6.27
CA CYS A 60 17.00 9.00 6.04
C CYS A 60 18.38 8.36 5.80
N ASN A 61 19.19 8.93 4.91
CA ASN A 61 20.55 8.44 4.64
C ASN A 61 21.43 8.46 5.90
N ALA A 62 21.37 9.53 6.68
CA ALA A 62 22.15 9.66 7.90
C ALA A 62 21.72 8.64 8.96
N GLU A 63 20.41 8.45 9.16
CA GLU A 63 19.89 7.51 10.15
C GLU A 63 20.19 6.05 9.78
N ILE A 64 20.06 5.67 8.51
CA ILE A 64 20.43 4.33 8.05
C ILE A 64 21.92 4.05 8.29
N LYS A 65 22.80 4.99 7.92
CA LYS A 65 24.25 4.85 8.16
C LYS A 65 24.56 4.75 9.66
N ARG A 66 23.88 5.54 10.48
CA ARG A 66 24.02 5.51 11.95
C ARG A 66 23.61 4.14 12.51
N LEU A 67 22.46 3.63 12.10
CA LEU A 67 21.92 2.34 12.55
C LEU A 67 22.81 1.16 12.15
N ILE A 68 23.30 1.13 10.91
CA ILE A 68 24.24 0.11 10.44
C ILE A 68 25.52 0.14 11.27
N LYS A 69 26.08 1.34 11.51
CA LYS A 69 27.29 1.51 12.32
C LYS A 69 27.07 1.07 13.77
N GLU A 70 25.92 1.38 14.36
CA GLU A 70 25.58 0.99 15.73
C GLU A 70 25.37 -0.53 15.86
N ALA A 71 24.73 -1.16 14.87
CA ALA A 71 24.45 -2.58 14.89
C ALA A 71 25.69 -3.44 14.62
N TRP A 72 26.48 -3.08 13.61
CA TRP A 72 27.51 -3.96 13.04
C TRP A 72 28.87 -3.28 12.85
N GLY A 73 28.99 -1.97 13.08
CA GLY A 73 30.18 -1.18 12.75
C GLY A 73 30.29 -0.89 11.25
N THR A 74 30.30 -1.94 10.44
CA THR A 74 30.24 -1.92 8.97
C THR A 74 29.17 -2.88 8.46
N PRO A 75 28.58 -2.67 7.27
CA PRO A 75 27.62 -3.61 6.69
C PRO A 75 28.18 -5.04 6.65
N PRO A 76 27.49 -6.04 7.24
CA PRO A 76 27.95 -7.42 7.16
C PRO A 76 27.81 -7.96 5.72
N PRO A 77 28.64 -8.93 5.29
CA PRO A 77 28.58 -9.46 3.92
C PRO A 77 27.23 -10.09 3.53
N LYS A 78 26.44 -10.54 4.52
CA LYS A 78 25.13 -11.17 4.32
C LYS A 78 23.97 -10.17 4.45
N MET A 79 24.26 -8.89 4.64
CA MET A 79 23.24 -7.85 4.71
C MET A 79 22.46 -7.81 3.40
N LYS A 80 21.14 -7.89 3.49
CA LYS A 80 20.25 -7.69 2.35
C LYS A 80 20.39 -6.26 1.83
N PRO A 81 20.22 -6.02 0.51
CA PRO A 81 20.12 -4.68 -0.03
C PRO A 81 19.10 -3.83 0.72
N ILE A 82 19.33 -2.52 0.77
CA ILE A 82 18.38 -1.59 1.40
C ILE A 82 17.22 -1.39 0.42
N GLU A 83 16.15 -2.16 0.61
CA GLU A 83 14.95 -2.12 -0.24
C GLU A 83 13.92 -1.09 0.25
N CYS A 84 14.03 -0.62 1.50
CA CYS A 84 13.06 0.30 2.08
C CYS A 84 13.36 1.79 1.81
N PHE A 85 14.51 2.12 1.21
CA PHE A 85 14.88 3.49 0.88
C PHE A 85 15.96 3.57 -0.20
N GLY A 86 15.76 4.46 -1.17
CA GLY A 86 16.79 4.91 -2.10
C GLY A 86 16.16 5.52 -3.35
N LYS A 87 16.84 5.43 -4.50
CA LYS A 87 16.31 6.01 -5.74
C LYS A 87 15.06 5.25 -6.22
N GLY A 88 14.14 5.96 -6.87
CA GLY A 88 12.87 5.43 -7.32
C GLY A 88 13.01 4.31 -8.34
N GLU A 89 14.08 4.30 -9.15
CA GLU A 89 14.33 3.24 -10.15
C GLU A 89 14.56 1.86 -9.54
N MET A 90 14.83 1.78 -8.22
CA MET A 90 14.95 0.51 -7.50
C MET A 90 13.59 -0.14 -7.24
N PHE A 91 12.50 0.61 -7.35
CA PHE A 91 11.15 0.16 -7.06
C PHE A 91 10.45 -0.18 -8.37
N THR A 92 10.51 -1.45 -8.73
CA THR A 92 10.06 -1.94 -10.03
C THR A 92 8.80 -2.78 -9.92
N ASN A 93 7.96 -2.74 -10.95
CA ASN A 93 6.85 -3.67 -11.10
C ASN A 93 7.37 -5.10 -11.33
N SER A 94 6.89 -6.06 -10.53
CA SER A 94 7.32 -7.45 -10.60
C SER A 94 7.09 -8.12 -11.96
N ALA A 95 6.08 -7.70 -12.72
CA ALA A 95 5.76 -8.25 -14.03
C ALA A 95 6.61 -7.64 -15.15
N THR A 96 6.73 -6.30 -15.22
CA THR A 96 7.43 -5.61 -16.32
C THR A 96 8.92 -5.41 -16.07
N LYS A 97 9.37 -5.55 -14.81
CA LYS A 97 10.74 -5.24 -14.34
C LYS A 97 11.16 -3.78 -14.59
N GLN A 98 10.21 -2.89 -14.88
CA GLN A 98 10.44 -1.46 -15.02
C GLN A 98 10.12 -0.71 -13.73
N PRO A 99 10.76 0.44 -13.46
CA PRO A 99 10.35 1.33 -12.38
C PRO A 99 8.86 1.65 -12.46
N TYR A 100 8.22 1.85 -11.32
CA TYR A 100 6.83 2.31 -11.30
C TYR A 100 6.70 3.71 -11.91
N ASP A 101 5.57 3.97 -12.56
CA ASP A 101 5.28 5.30 -13.10
C ASP A 101 5.32 6.36 -11.99
N GLY A 102 5.96 7.49 -12.28
CA GLY A 102 6.19 8.57 -11.31
C GLY A 102 7.37 8.37 -10.37
N TYR A 103 8.09 7.23 -10.41
CA TYR A 103 9.27 7.00 -9.56
C TYR A 103 10.59 7.47 -10.20
N GLU A 104 10.64 7.65 -11.52
CA GLU A 104 11.86 8.07 -12.22
C GLU A 104 12.35 9.44 -11.71
N GLY A 105 13.65 9.51 -11.36
CA GLY A 105 14.26 10.73 -10.82
C GLY A 105 13.86 11.07 -9.38
N MET A 106 12.99 10.28 -8.74
CA MET A 106 12.60 10.46 -7.34
C MET A 106 13.47 9.62 -6.40
N TYR A 107 13.38 9.89 -5.11
CA TYR A 107 13.68 8.90 -4.06
C TYR A 107 12.37 8.29 -3.57
N ALA A 108 12.44 7.10 -2.97
CA ALA A 108 11.27 6.51 -2.32
C ALA A 108 11.63 5.91 -0.96
N VAL A 109 10.68 5.97 -0.02
CA VAL A 109 10.68 5.22 1.23
C VAL A 109 9.52 4.23 1.19
N SER A 110 9.79 2.93 1.34
CA SER A 110 8.74 1.91 1.53
C SER A 110 8.67 1.52 2.99
N ALA A 111 7.52 1.73 3.61
CA ALA A 111 7.32 1.49 5.04
C ALA A 111 6.11 0.59 5.29
N ASN A 112 6.22 -0.31 6.27
CA ASN A 112 5.11 -1.18 6.66
C ASN A 112 5.06 -1.40 8.17
N ASN A 113 3.89 -1.80 8.68
CA ASN A 113 3.70 -2.16 10.07
C ASN A 113 2.52 -3.13 10.23
N LYS A 114 2.57 -4.03 11.21
CA LYS A 114 1.41 -4.86 11.59
C LYS A 114 0.35 -4.02 12.29
N LYS A 115 0.78 -3.05 13.10
CA LYS A 115 -0.13 -2.12 13.78
C LYS A 115 -0.62 -1.05 12.80
N ARG A 116 -1.93 -0.78 12.81
CA ARG A 116 -2.52 0.29 12.00
C ARG A 116 -1.84 1.63 12.33
N PRO A 117 -1.37 2.39 11.31
CA PRO A 117 -0.82 3.72 11.52
C PRO A 117 -1.93 4.71 11.89
N ASN A 118 -1.59 5.73 12.66
CA ASN A 118 -2.53 6.81 12.89
C ASN A 118 -2.62 7.68 11.62
N CYS A 119 -3.84 7.83 11.11
CA CYS A 119 -4.12 8.64 9.93
C CYS A 119 -4.86 9.92 10.33
N TYR A 120 -4.44 11.05 9.78
CA TYR A 120 -4.93 12.37 10.14
C TYR A 120 -5.29 13.21 8.92
N ASP A 121 -6.25 14.11 9.09
CA ASP A 121 -6.47 15.19 8.13
C ASP A 121 -5.45 16.34 8.35
N ARG A 122 -5.48 17.34 7.47
CA ARG A 122 -4.60 18.52 7.47
C ARG A 122 -4.61 19.27 8.80
N ASP A 123 -5.77 19.36 9.46
CA ASP A 123 -5.97 19.99 10.76
C ASP A 123 -5.56 19.11 11.96
N LYS A 124 -5.08 17.88 11.69
CA LYS A 124 -4.71 16.83 12.66
C LYS A 124 -5.90 16.17 13.37
N SER A 125 -7.12 16.33 12.86
CA SER A 125 -8.24 15.46 13.24
C SER A 125 -7.91 14.02 12.85
N GLN A 126 -8.29 13.07 13.71
CA GLN A 126 -8.08 11.65 13.47
C GLN A 126 -9.10 11.18 12.44
N LEU A 127 -8.64 10.54 11.37
CA LEU A 127 -9.52 9.95 10.37
C LEU A 127 -9.98 8.57 10.84
N ILE A 128 -11.27 8.27 10.62
CA ILE A 128 -11.81 6.91 10.77
C ILE A 128 -11.43 6.08 9.52
N PRO A 129 -11.52 4.73 9.59
CA PRO A 129 -11.06 3.88 8.49
C PRO A 129 -11.65 4.25 7.12
N ASP A 130 -12.95 4.54 7.02
CA ASP A 130 -13.59 4.80 5.72
C ASP A 130 -13.12 6.14 5.12
N GLU A 131 -12.86 7.15 5.96
CA GLU A 131 -12.28 8.42 5.53
C GLU A 131 -10.82 8.28 5.09
N VAL A 132 -10.08 7.33 5.66
CA VAL A 132 -8.69 7.06 5.28
C VAL A 132 -8.61 6.60 3.82
N GLU A 133 -9.50 5.71 3.40
CA GLU A 133 -9.53 5.20 2.03
C GLU A 133 -9.80 6.32 1.01
N GLN A 134 -10.72 7.23 1.33
CA GLN A 134 -11.09 8.32 0.44
C GLN A 134 -10.07 9.47 0.44
N LYS A 135 -9.56 9.88 1.61
CA LYS A 135 -8.68 11.06 1.72
C LYS A 135 -7.21 10.76 1.44
N LEU A 136 -6.72 9.56 1.76
CA LEU A 136 -5.31 9.18 1.60
C LEU A 136 -5.13 8.28 0.39
N TYR A 137 -5.59 8.75 -0.77
CA TYR A 137 -5.51 8.06 -2.05
C TYR A 137 -4.11 8.08 -2.68
N ALA A 138 -3.85 7.15 -3.59
CA ALA A 138 -2.55 7.08 -4.27
C ALA A 138 -2.36 8.30 -5.18
N GLY A 139 -1.25 9.02 -5.03
CA GLY A 139 -0.95 10.22 -5.83
C GLY A 139 -1.13 11.53 -5.08
N CYS A 140 -1.88 11.54 -3.96
CA CYS A 140 -1.99 12.73 -3.11
C CYS A 140 -0.68 13.04 -2.36
N TYR A 141 -0.58 14.24 -1.78
CA TYR A 141 0.55 14.66 -0.96
C TYR A 141 0.25 14.51 0.52
N VAL A 142 1.22 13.98 1.25
CA VAL A 142 1.11 13.71 2.69
C VAL A 142 2.35 14.16 3.47
N ASP A 143 2.19 14.25 4.78
CA ASP A 143 3.30 14.08 5.72
C ASP A 143 3.25 12.68 6.32
N ALA A 144 4.39 12.02 6.44
CA ALA A 144 4.48 10.69 7.00
C ALA A 144 5.47 10.64 8.18
N ILE A 145 5.17 9.81 9.16
CA ILE A 145 6.09 9.48 10.25
C ILE A 145 6.54 8.03 10.03
N VAL A 146 7.84 7.86 9.88
CA VAL A 146 8.49 6.56 9.67
C VAL A 146 9.67 6.40 10.62
N ASN A 147 10.15 5.17 10.81
CA ASN A 147 11.38 4.93 11.54
C ASN A 147 12.11 3.71 10.95
N PHE A 148 13.40 3.87 10.67
CA PHE A 148 14.24 2.78 10.23
C PHE A 148 14.62 1.88 11.41
N TRP A 149 14.82 0.60 11.16
CA TRP A 149 15.27 -0.36 12.16
C TRP A 149 16.12 -1.47 11.53
N ILE A 150 16.99 -2.04 12.35
CA ILE A 150 17.86 -3.16 11.97
C ILE A 150 17.14 -4.46 12.30
N GLN A 151 16.89 -5.24 11.26
CA GLN A 151 16.51 -6.64 11.37
C GLN A 151 17.79 -7.47 11.48
N ASP A 152 17.93 -8.20 12.58
CA ASP A 152 18.97 -9.21 12.77
C ASP A 152 18.33 -10.39 13.50
N ASN A 153 17.82 -11.34 12.73
CA ASN A 153 17.11 -12.51 13.23
C ASN A 153 17.21 -13.68 12.24
N GLN A 154 16.45 -14.75 12.48
CA GLN A 154 16.44 -15.94 11.62
C GLN A 154 16.04 -15.68 10.15
N TYR A 155 15.38 -14.55 9.87
CA TYR A 155 14.97 -14.14 8.52
C TYR A 155 16.02 -13.26 7.81
N GLY A 156 17.17 -13.03 8.44
CA GLY A 156 18.34 -12.36 7.88
C GLY A 156 18.65 -10.99 8.49
N GLU A 157 19.68 -10.37 7.93
CA GLU A 157 20.23 -9.07 8.31
C GLU A 157 19.75 -8.01 7.29
N ALA A 158 18.99 -7.01 7.72
CA ALA A 158 18.43 -6.00 6.81
C ALA A 158 18.15 -4.66 7.51
N VAL A 159 18.12 -3.58 6.72
CA VAL A 159 17.51 -2.31 7.15
C VAL A 159 16.06 -2.31 6.67
N ARG A 160 15.14 -2.10 7.61
CA ARG A 160 13.70 -2.05 7.37
C ARG A 160 13.16 -0.68 7.79
N CYS A 161 11.96 -0.36 7.35
CA CYS A 161 11.30 0.90 7.69
C CYS A 161 9.87 0.63 8.18
N SER A 162 9.55 1.15 9.36
CA SER A 162 8.24 1.00 9.98
C SER A 162 7.37 2.22 9.74
N LEU A 163 6.11 1.98 9.37
CA LEU A 163 5.09 3.01 9.21
C LEU A 163 4.46 3.34 10.56
N GLN A 164 4.40 4.62 10.93
CA GLN A 164 3.87 5.08 12.22
C GLN A 164 2.61 5.94 12.08
N GLY A 165 2.58 6.83 11.09
CA GLY A 165 1.43 7.70 10.86
C GLY A 165 1.50 8.45 9.55
N VAL A 166 0.34 8.85 9.05
CA VAL A 166 0.17 9.57 7.79
C VAL A 166 -0.79 10.74 8.02
N ARG A 167 -0.48 11.90 7.45
CA ARG A 167 -1.34 13.08 7.51
C ARG A 167 -1.55 13.63 6.10
N PHE A 168 -2.80 13.80 5.71
CA PHE A 168 -3.15 14.45 4.45
C PHE A 168 -2.59 15.88 4.42
N ARG A 169 -2.04 16.28 3.26
CA ARG A 169 -1.49 17.63 3.07
C ARG A 169 -2.21 18.35 1.95
N ALA A 170 -2.27 17.75 0.77
CA ALA A 170 -2.85 18.36 -0.42
C ALA A 170 -3.21 17.29 -1.46
N ASP A 171 -4.15 17.64 -2.33
CA ASP A 171 -4.49 16.84 -3.48
C ASP A 171 -3.34 16.77 -4.50
N GLY A 172 -3.35 15.70 -5.27
CA GLY A 172 -2.43 15.46 -6.37
C GLY A 172 -3.12 14.63 -7.45
N GLU A 173 -2.50 14.54 -8.62
CA GLU A 173 -2.98 13.63 -9.66
C GLU A 173 -2.91 12.18 -9.15
N GLU A 174 -4.03 11.47 -9.25
CA GLU A 174 -4.18 10.12 -8.74
C GLU A 174 -3.34 9.12 -9.53
N PHE A 175 -2.65 8.23 -8.82
CA PHE A 175 -1.92 7.14 -9.45
C PHE A 175 -2.85 6.00 -9.80
N GLY A 176 -2.74 5.49 -11.03
CA GLY A 176 -3.61 4.41 -11.50
C GLY A 176 -5.01 4.89 -11.89
N ALA A 177 -5.17 6.19 -12.21
CA ALA A 177 -6.33 6.73 -12.90
C ALA A 177 -6.46 6.11 -14.30
N GLY A 178 -6.94 4.88 -14.32
CA GLY A 178 -7.27 4.07 -15.49
C GLY A 178 -8.49 3.19 -15.20
N GLY A 179 -9.38 3.69 -14.35
CA GLY A 179 -10.71 3.10 -14.18
C GLY A 179 -11.56 3.38 -15.42
N ALA A 180 -12.61 2.58 -15.60
CA ALA A 180 -13.62 2.85 -16.61
C ALA A 180 -14.28 4.22 -16.33
N SER A 181 -14.26 5.08 -17.33
CA SER A 181 -15.06 6.29 -17.42
C SER A 181 -16.49 5.94 -17.83
N ALA A 182 -17.43 6.88 -17.68
CA ALA A 182 -18.79 6.68 -18.17
C ALA A 182 -18.81 6.33 -19.67
N ASP A 183 -17.85 6.87 -20.45
CA ASP A 183 -17.70 6.61 -21.88
C ASP A 183 -17.14 5.20 -22.20
N ASP A 184 -16.65 4.45 -21.20
CA ASP A 184 -16.24 3.04 -21.35
C ASP A 184 -17.40 2.05 -21.16
N PHE A 185 -18.58 2.55 -20.76
CA PHE A 185 -19.79 1.75 -20.71
C PHE A 185 -20.56 1.93 -22.02
N ASP A 186 -20.99 0.81 -22.61
CA ASP A 186 -21.96 0.87 -23.70
C ASP A 186 -23.25 1.53 -23.19
N ASP A 187 -23.93 2.29 -24.07
CA ASP A 187 -25.25 2.82 -23.76
C ASP A 187 -26.19 1.66 -23.41
N LEU A 188 -26.93 1.80 -22.30
CA LEU A 188 -27.99 0.85 -21.97
C LEU A 188 -29.08 0.98 -23.03
N ASP A 189 -29.23 -0.05 -23.87
CA ASP A 189 -30.41 -0.15 -24.74
C ASP A 189 -31.61 -0.52 -23.84
N ASP A 190 -32.42 0.48 -23.52
CA ASP A 190 -33.58 0.39 -22.63
C ASP A 190 -34.74 -0.44 -23.23
N GLY A 191 -34.47 -1.46 -24.05
CA GLY A 191 -35.52 -2.04 -24.86
C GLY A 191 -35.27 -3.40 -25.50
N GLU A 192 -34.85 -4.44 -24.77
CA GLU A 192 -35.23 -5.85 -25.07
C GLU A 192 -35.09 -6.76 -23.83
N LEU A 193 -35.98 -6.60 -22.84
CA LEU A 193 -36.16 -7.58 -21.75
C LEU A 193 -37.66 -7.76 -21.43
N SER A 194 -38.53 -7.80 -22.45
CA SER A 194 -39.98 -7.93 -22.21
C SER A 194 -40.72 -9.08 -22.88
N ASP A 195 -40.12 -10.01 -23.61
CA ASP A 195 -40.91 -11.11 -24.18
C ASP A 195 -40.11 -12.42 -24.31
N SER A 196 -40.18 -13.28 -23.27
CA SER A 196 -40.25 -14.76 -23.44
C SER A 196 -40.32 -15.53 -22.11
N LEU A 197 -41.03 -15.03 -21.09
CA LEU A 197 -41.31 -15.82 -19.88
C LEU A 197 -42.81 -15.92 -19.64
N ASP A 198 -43.56 -16.39 -20.63
CA ASP A 198 -44.90 -16.92 -20.45
C ASP A 198 -45.13 -18.05 -21.47
N ASP A 199 -45.86 -19.09 -21.05
CA ASP A 199 -46.27 -20.33 -21.73
C ASP A 199 -45.35 -21.56 -21.63
N ASP A 200 -45.23 -22.15 -20.44
CA ASP A 200 -45.29 -23.63 -20.24
C ASP A 200 -45.26 -24.00 -18.73
N PHE A 201 -46.19 -23.46 -17.93
CA PHE A 201 -46.43 -23.90 -16.55
C PHE A 201 -47.93 -24.03 -16.28
N ASP A 202 -48.63 -24.88 -17.04
CA ASP A 202 -50.07 -25.15 -16.84
C ASP A 202 -50.45 -26.58 -17.26
N ASP A 203 -49.69 -27.59 -16.79
CA ASP A 203 -50.15 -28.99 -16.91
C ASP A 203 -49.81 -29.83 -15.66
N LEU A 204 -50.12 -29.28 -14.49
CA LEU A 204 -50.14 -30.02 -13.22
C LEU A 204 -51.43 -29.70 -12.46
N ASP A 205 -52.55 -30.23 -12.95
CA ASP A 205 -53.74 -30.54 -12.13
C ASP A 205 -54.22 -31.93 -12.60
N GLU A 206 -53.98 -32.97 -11.81
CA GLU A 206 -54.96 -33.53 -10.86
C GLU A 206 -56.14 -34.25 -11.57
N GLU A 207 -55.96 -35.54 -11.83
CA GLU A 207 -57.07 -36.50 -11.71
C GLU A 207 -56.80 -37.38 -10.48
N ASP A 208 -57.42 -36.98 -9.37
CA ASP A 208 -57.70 -37.82 -8.21
C ASP A 208 -58.88 -38.77 -8.53
N ASP A 209 -58.95 -39.86 -7.76
CA ASP A 209 -60.05 -40.83 -7.61
C ASP A 209 -60.19 -41.96 -8.67
N ASP A 210 -59.87 -43.21 -8.30
CA ASP A 210 -60.90 -44.12 -7.75
C ASP A 210 -60.35 -45.55 -7.52
N LEU A 211 -60.45 -45.93 -6.24
CA LEU A 211 -60.62 -47.23 -5.58
C LEU A 211 -60.48 -48.55 -6.38
N GLY A 212 -59.69 -49.47 -5.83
CA GLY A 212 -59.75 -50.89 -6.19
C GLY A 212 -58.93 -51.81 -5.28
N LEU A 213 -59.44 -52.07 -4.08
CA LEU A 213 -59.09 -53.26 -3.29
C LEU A 213 -59.61 -54.52 -4.01
N ASP A 214 -58.71 -55.45 -4.34
CA ASP A 214 -58.81 -56.89 -4.03
C ASP A 214 -57.50 -57.62 -4.37
#